data_AF-J3DAD9-F1
#
_entry.id   AF-J3DAD9-F1
#
_cell.length_a   1.000
_cell.length_b   1.000
_cell.length_c   1.000
_cell.angle_alpha   90.00
_cell.angle_beta   90.00
_cell.angle_gamma   90.00
#
_symmetry.space_group_name_H-M   'P 1'
#
loop_
_entity.id
_entity.type
_entity.pdbx_description
1 polymer ?
#
loop_
_entity_poly.entity_id
_entity_poly.type
_entity_poly.pdbx_seq_one_letter_code
_entity_poly.pdbx_strand_id
1 'polypeptide(L)'
;METPETSATPATPATPDAWAERANELMTQIEVLLEAQLVEYELLNSKLEEWKQNPGAEWLTMADYEPWQNALKALEVAQREFDAHISTRVE
;
A
#
# COMPACT_ATOMS: atom_id res chain seq x y z
N MET A 1 -52.99 -24.54 29.63
CA MET A 1 -52.36 -23.21 29.76
C MET A 1 -50.93 -23.36 29.28
N GLU A 2 -50.71 -22.88 28.05
CA GLU A 2 -49.56 -22.12 27.55
C GLU A 2 -48.14 -22.54 27.97
N THR A 3 -47.41 -23.12 27.00
CA THR A 3 -45.97 -22.90 26.83
C THR A 3 -45.69 -21.41 26.55
N PRO A 4 -44.46 -20.94 26.84
CA PRO A 4 -43.82 -20.11 25.84
C PRO A 4 -42.46 -20.68 25.44
N GLU A 5 -42.38 -20.89 24.13
CA GLU A 5 -41.16 -21.14 23.38
C GLU A 5 -40.20 -19.95 23.44
N THR A 6 -38.92 -20.29 23.47
CA THR A 6 -37.75 -19.59 22.93
C THR A 6 -38.01 -18.22 22.28
N SER A 7 -37.35 -17.19 22.81
CA SER A 7 -36.92 -16.04 22.02
C SER A 7 -35.40 -15.95 22.11
N ALA A 8 -34.72 -16.81 21.35
CA ALA A 8 -33.35 -16.54 20.95
C ALA A 8 -33.42 -15.42 19.91
N THR A 9 -32.98 -14.23 20.30
CA THR A 9 -32.75 -13.13 19.35
C THR A 9 -31.80 -13.64 18.27
N PRO A 10 -32.18 -13.64 16.98
CA PRO A 10 -31.25 -14.00 15.93
C PRO A 10 -30.12 -12.98 15.95
N ALA A 11 -28.88 -13.46 16.09
CA ALA A 11 -27.71 -12.63 15.88
C ALA A 11 -27.84 -12.01 14.48
N THR A 12 -27.95 -10.68 14.41
CA THR A 12 -27.88 -9.95 13.16
C THR A 12 -26.62 -10.43 12.42
N PRO A 13 -26.71 -10.94 11.18
CA PRO A 13 -25.52 -11.27 10.43
C PRO A 13 -24.67 -10.00 10.36
N ALA A 14 -23.40 -10.08 10.79
CA ALA A 14 -22.47 -8.98 10.69
C ALA A 14 -22.39 -8.58 9.22
N THR A 15 -23.06 -7.48 8.87
CA THR A 15 -22.90 -6.82 7.57
C THR A 15 -21.40 -6.63 7.35
N PRO A 16 -20.85 -6.93 6.16
CA PRO A 16 -19.45 -6.64 5.88
C PRO A 16 -19.18 -5.16 6.20
N ASP A 17 -18.16 -4.91 7.02
CA ASP A 17 -17.75 -3.56 7.38
C ASP A 17 -17.10 -2.94 6.15
N ALA A 18 -17.89 -2.23 5.33
CA ALA A 18 -17.43 -1.59 4.10
C ALA A 18 -16.23 -0.65 4.34
N TRP A 19 -16.12 -0.09 5.55
CA TRP A 19 -14.95 0.67 5.94
C TRP A 19 -13.70 -0.22 6.03
N ALA A 20 -13.82 -1.41 6.63
CA ALA A 20 -12.72 -2.35 6.78
C ALA A 20 -12.32 -2.96 5.44
N GLU A 21 -13.28 -3.23 4.55
CA GLU A 21 -13.01 -3.64 3.18
C GLU A 21 -12.14 -2.59 2.45
N ARG A 22 -12.56 -1.32 2.50
CA ARG A 22 -11.78 -0.23 1.89
C ARG A 22 -10.39 -0.07 2.52
N ALA A 23 -10.28 -0.21 3.84
CA ALA A 23 -8.98 -0.15 4.52
C ALA A 23 -8.05 -1.28 4.06
N ASN A 24 -8.57 -2.50 3.90
CA ASN A 24 -7.80 -3.63 3.39
C ASN A 24 -7.37 -3.42 1.94
N GLU A 25 -8.24 -2.90 1.07
CA GLU A 25 -7.88 -2.57 -0.31
C GLU A 25 -6.72 -1.57 -0.39
N LEU A 26 -6.78 -0.50 0.40
CA LEU A 26 -5.74 0.52 0.46
C LEU A 26 -4.42 -0.05 1.02
N MET A 27 -4.50 -0.94 2.01
CA MET A 27 -3.33 -1.63 2.55
C MET A 27 -2.67 -2.54 1.50
N THR A 28 -3.46 -3.35 0.79
CA THR A 28 -2.95 -4.17 -0.32
C THR A 28 -2.33 -3.32 -1.44
N GLN A 29 -2.93 -2.17 -1.75
CA GLN A 29 -2.36 -1.23 -2.72
C GLN A 29 -1.00 -0.70 -2.26
N ILE A 30 -0.86 -0.35 -0.98
CA ILE A 30 0.42 0.09 -0.40
C ILE A 30 1.46 -1.03 -0.45
N GLU A 31 1.09 -2.27 -0.15
CA GLU A 31 2.00 -3.43 -0.22
C GLU A 31 2.58 -3.62 -1.64
N VAL A 32 1.73 -3.55 -2.67
CA VAL A 32 2.17 -3.64 -4.07
C VAL A 32 3.11 -2.47 -4.43
N LEU A 33 2.79 -1.26 -3.97
CA LEU A 33 3.62 -0.09 -4.24
C LEU A 33 4.97 -0.13 -3.49
N LEU A 34 5.01 -0.72 -2.29
CA LEU A 34 6.25 -0.96 -1.55
C LEU A 34 7.15 -1.94 -2.31
N GLU A 35 6.59 -3.03 -2.83
CA GLU A 35 7.34 -3.99 -3.64
C GLU A 35 7.90 -3.32 -4.91
N ALA A 36 7.07 -2.55 -5.63
CA ALA A 36 7.53 -1.80 -6.80
C ALA A 36 8.65 -0.81 -6.45
N GLN A 37 8.53 -0.08 -5.34
CA GLN A 37 9.57 0.85 -4.88
C GLN A 37 10.89 0.14 -4.56
N LEU A 38 10.84 -1.03 -3.93
CA LEU A 38 12.02 -1.85 -3.62
C LEU A 38 12.71 -2.33 -4.89
N VAL A 39 11.95 -2.83 -5.87
CA VAL A 39 12.50 -3.28 -7.17
C VAL A 39 13.22 -2.12 -7.88
N GLU A 40 12.61 -0.94 -7.94
CA GLU A 40 13.23 0.22 -8.58
C GLU A 40 14.49 0.69 -7.82
N TYR A 41 14.49 0.60 -6.49
CA TYR A 41 15.66 0.91 -5.68
C TYR A 41 16.81 -0.07 -5.93
N GLU A 42 16.53 -1.38 -5.98
CA GLU A 42 17.53 -2.41 -6.27
C GLU A 42 18.14 -2.24 -7.67
N LEU A 43 17.32 -1.87 -8.66
CA LEU A 43 17.78 -1.57 -10.01
C LEU A 43 18.71 -0.36 -10.04
N LEU A 44 18.32 0.74 -9.39
CA LEU A 44 19.15 1.93 -9.27
C LEU A 44 20.49 1.62 -8.58
N ASN A 45 20.46 0.84 -7.50
CA ASN A 45 21.66 0.46 -6.78
C ASN A 45 22.59 -0.43 -7.63
N SER A 46 22.01 -1.34 -8.42
CA SER A 46 22.78 -2.18 -9.34
C SER A 46 23.52 -1.33 -10.38
N LYS A 47 22.84 -0.34 -10.97
CA LYS A 47 23.48 0.62 -11.88
C LYS A 47 24.59 1.44 -11.20
N LEU A 48 24.38 1.86 -9.95
CA LEU A 48 25.40 2.57 -9.17
C LEU A 48 26.65 1.69 -8.93
N GLU A 49 26.46 0.41 -8.62
CA GLU A 49 27.57 -0.53 -8.45
C GLU A 49 28.32 -0.79 -9.76
N GLU A 50 27.62 -0.93 -10.88
CA GLU A 50 28.24 -1.05 -12.21
C GLU A 50 29.08 0.17 -12.55
N TRP A 51 28.56 1.38 -12.27
CA TRP A 51 29.29 2.63 -12.47
C TRP A 51 30.56 2.71 -11.61
N LYS A 52 30.50 2.29 -10.33
CA LYS A 52 31.68 2.24 -9.44
C LYS A 52 32.77 1.32 -9.99
N GLN A 53 32.39 0.23 -10.65
CA GLN A 53 33.34 -0.72 -11.25
C GLN A 53 33.93 -0.22 -12.57
N ASN A 54 33.26 0.71 -13.26
CA ASN A 54 33.68 1.26 -14.54
C ASN A 54 33.80 2.79 -14.51
N PRO A 55 34.94 3.35 -14.03
CA PRO A 55 35.13 4.79 -13.89
C PRO A 55 35.13 5.58 -15.22
N GLY A 56 35.09 4.91 -16.37
CA GLY A 56 34.91 5.51 -17.70
C GLY A 56 33.49 5.41 -18.26
N ALA A 57 32.56 4.79 -17.53
CA ALA A 57 31.16 4.72 -17.92
C ALA A 57 30.48 6.08 -17.80
N GLU A 58 29.42 6.27 -18.59
CA GLU A 58 28.59 7.46 -18.50
C GLU A 58 27.96 7.57 -17.11
N TRP A 59 27.87 8.79 -16.59
CA TRP A 59 27.30 9.03 -15.27
C TRP A 59 25.80 8.78 -15.29
N LEU A 60 25.26 8.33 -14.16
CA LEU A 60 23.81 8.24 -14.00
C LEU A 60 23.17 9.60 -14.19
N THR A 61 22.10 9.60 -14.97
CA THR A 61 21.34 10.80 -15.32
C THR A 61 20.04 10.84 -14.52
N MET A 62 19.35 11.98 -14.55
CA MET A 62 18.02 12.08 -13.93
C MET A 62 17.02 11.04 -14.46
N ALA A 63 17.17 10.60 -15.72
CA ALA A 63 16.31 9.56 -16.29
C ALA A 63 16.52 8.19 -15.61
N ASP A 64 17.70 7.93 -15.03
CA ASP A 64 17.96 6.71 -14.28
C ASP A 64 17.31 6.72 -12.89
N TYR A 65 17.10 7.90 -12.31
CA TYR A 65 16.46 8.07 -10.99
C TYR A 65 14.94 8.21 -11.07
N GLU A 66 14.41 8.64 -12.21
CA GLU A 66 12.99 8.93 -12.41
C GLU A 66 12.04 7.76 -12.05
N PRO A 67 12.32 6.49 -12.44
CA PRO A 67 11.46 5.37 -12.08
C PRO A 67 11.31 5.19 -10.56
N TRP A 68 12.41 5.23 -9.82
CA TRP A 68 12.43 5.15 -8.36
C TRP A 68 11.70 6.35 -7.71
N GLN A 69 11.90 7.56 -8.24
CA GLN A 69 11.19 8.76 -7.76
C GLN A 69 9.68 8.67 -7.99
N ASN A 70 9.25 8.15 -9.14
CA ASN A 70 7.84 7.97 -9.45
C ASN A 70 7.20 6.89 -8.56
N ALA A 71 7.91 5.78 -8.29
CA ALA A 71 7.44 4.75 -7.36
C ALA A 71 7.27 5.31 -5.94
N LEU A 72 8.24 6.10 -5.44
CA LEU A 72 8.13 6.77 -4.15
C LEU A 72 6.94 7.72 -4.07
N LYS A 73 6.73 8.53 -5.11
CA LYS A 73 5.61 9.46 -5.16
C LYS A 73 4.26 8.75 -5.17
N ALA A 74 4.14 7.64 -5.90
CA ALA A 74 2.94 6.82 -5.92
C ALA A 74 2.65 6.22 -4.53
N LEU A 75 3.69 5.72 -3.86
CA LEU A 75 3.60 5.20 -2.49
C LEU A 75 3.15 6.28 -1.49
N GLU A 76 3.74 7.48 -1.56
CA GLU A 76 3.36 8.61 -0.69
C GLU A 76 1.87 8.98 -0.86
N VAL A 77 1.38 9.02 -2.11
CA VAL A 77 -0.03 9.31 -2.40
C VAL A 77 -0.94 8.24 -1.81
N ALA A 78 -0.62 6.96 -1.97
CA ALA A 78 -1.41 5.85 -1.43
C ALA A 78 -1.41 5.85 0.10
N GLN A 79 -0.28 6.12 0.74
CA GLN A 79 -0.18 6.27 2.20
C GLN A 79 -1.05 7.40 2.71
N ARG A 80 -1.04 8.56 2.03
CA ARG A 80 -1.89 9.70 2.40
C ARG A 80 -3.38 9.38 2.26
N GLU A 81 -3.76 8.64 1.21
CA GLU A 81 -5.13 8.18 1.02
C GLU A 81 -5.55 7.22 2.15
N PHE A 82 -4.68 6.28 2.51
CA PHE A 82 -4.90 5.38 3.64
C PHE A 82 -5.04 6.14 4.96
N ASP A 83 -4.14 7.07 5.28
CA ASP A 83 -4.21 7.88 6.51
C ASP A 83 -5.51 8.70 6.58
N ALA A 84 -5.94 9.27 5.46
CA ALA A 84 -7.21 9.98 5.35
C ALA A 84 -8.39 9.03 5.61
N HIS A 85 -8.39 7.84 5.02
CA HIS A 85 -9.42 6.81 5.24
C HIS A 85 -9.44 6.35 6.70
N ILE A 86 -8.28 6.10 7.32
CA ILE A 86 -8.19 5.69 8.72
C ILE A 86 -8.79 6.74 9.65
N SER A 87 -8.53 8.01 9.36
CA SER A 87 -9.04 9.14 10.14
C SER A 87 -10.58 9.21 10.14
N THR A 88 -11.26 8.74 9.09
CA THR A 88 -12.74 8.73 9.01
C THR A 88 -13.42 7.80 10.01
N ARG A 89 -12.69 6.85 10.62
CA ARG A 89 -13.25 5.94 11.65
C ARG A 89 -13.19 6.51 13.06
N VAL A 90 -12.32 7.48 13.29
CA VAL A 90 -12.03 8.02 14.62
C VAL A 90 -12.93 9.24 14.94
N GLU A 91 -13.82 9.64 14.03
CA GLU A 91 -14.79 10.72 14.19
C GLU A 91 -16.21 10.22 14.54
#